data_AF-A0AAQ0TJM5-F1
#
_entry.id   AF-A0AAQ0TJM5-F1
#
_cell.length_a   1.000
_cell.length_b   1.000
_cell.length_c   1.000
_cell.angle_alpha   90.00
_cell.angle_beta   90.00
_cell.angle_gamma   90.00
#
_symmetry.space_group_name_H-M   'P 1'
#
loop_
_entity.id
_entity.type
_entity.pdbx_description
1 polymer ?
#
loop_
_entity_poly.entity_id
_entity_poly.type
_entity_poly.pdbx_seq_one_letter_code
_entity_poly.pdbx_strand_id
1 'polypeptide(L)'
;MEAITEKDVEIIDQWYKDAPKQTIETLPDFMNHVLNDYYHDYGTICKVIGACAIAAAWAANASPGSRGGITGFQAGAVMWEFIRHWNRTGNKTGMCLIDYDDMLYPQYENRFAKTITKGLMESLIEEAKKHIAEHESNPKSMVHPEVLAHWKKIAQGIPPFGYKVVDEKF
;
A
#
# COMPACT_ATOMS: atom_id res chain seq x y z
N MET A 1 -26.39 -9.50 17.28
CA MET A 1 -25.55 -8.86 16.26
C MET A 1 -26.41 -7.90 15.48
N GLU A 2 -26.06 -6.63 15.51
CA GLU A 2 -26.72 -5.57 14.75
C GLU A 2 -26.15 -5.51 13.32
N ALA A 3 -26.98 -5.46 12.29
CA ALA A 3 -26.49 -5.34 10.92
C ALA A 3 -26.07 -3.91 10.63
N ILE A 4 -24.87 -3.73 10.07
CA ILE A 4 -24.30 -2.41 9.77
C ILE A 4 -23.89 -2.32 8.31
N THR A 5 -23.82 -1.09 7.81
CA THR A 5 -23.38 -0.74 6.46
C THR A 5 -22.44 0.47 6.51
N GLU A 6 -21.87 0.85 5.37
CA GLU A 6 -21.00 2.03 5.28
C GLU A 6 -21.73 3.37 5.56
N LYS A 7 -23.07 3.36 5.66
CA LYS A 7 -23.87 4.53 6.03
C LYS A 7 -23.86 4.79 7.54
N ASP A 8 -23.46 3.82 8.34
CA ASP A 8 -23.38 3.92 9.80
C ASP A 8 -22.07 4.60 10.22
N VAL A 9 -21.83 5.78 9.64
CA VAL A 9 -20.56 6.52 9.71
C VAL A 9 -20.17 6.84 11.16
N GLU A 10 -21.13 7.17 12.01
CA GLU A 10 -20.86 7.51 13.40
C GLU A 10 -20.26 6.34 14.18
N ILE A 11 -20.77 5.12 13.95
CA ILE A 11 -20.25 3.89 14.57
C ILE A 11 -18.84 3.61 14.04
N ILE A 12 -18.66 3.67 12.72
CA ILE A 12 -17.37 3.39 12.07
C ILE A 12 -16.29 4.40 12.51
N ASP A 13 -16.63 5.69 12.54
CA ASP A 13 -15.72 6.75 13.00
C ASP A 13 -15.36 6.57 14.47
N GLN A 14 -16.30 6.10 15.29
CA GLN A 14 -16.04 5.84 16.69
C GLN A 14 -14.98 4.75 16.87
N TRP A 15 -15.02 3.67 16.08
CA TRP A 15 -13.98 2.65 16.10
C TRP A 15 -12.58 3.21 15.81
N TYR A 16 -12.46 4.11 14.83
CA TYR A 16 -11.17 4.75 14.52
C TYR A 16 -10.73 5.76 15.58
N LYS A 17 -11.66 6.41 16.30
CA LYS A 17 -11.35 7.25 17.46
C LYS A 17 -10.92 6.43 18.68
N ASP A 18 -11.40 5.20 18.80
CA ASP A 18 -11.10 4.31 19.92
C ASP A 18 -9.84 3.46 19.69
N ALA A 19 -9.50 3.18 18.43
CA ALA A 19 -8.30 2.40 18.08
C ALA A 19 -6.99 2.94 18.69
N PRO A 20 -6.69 4.26 18.70
CA PRO A 20 -5.48 4.79 19.33
C PRO A 20 -5.45 4.68 20.85
N LYS A 21 -6.59 4.38 21.49
CA LYS A 21 -6.71 4.24 22.95
C LYS A 21 -6.41 2.83 23.45
N GLN A 22 -6.23 1.87 22.54
CA GLN A 22 -6.05 0.47 22.89
C GLN A 22 -4.63 0.17 23.39
N THR A 23 -4.54 -0.75 24.35
CA THR A 23 -3.28 -1.35 24.81
C THR A 23 -3.24 -2.83 24.43
N ILE A 24 -2.12 -3.51 24.72
CA ILE A 24 -1.99 -4.95 24.46
C ILE A 24 -3.06 -5.74 25.23
N GLU A 25 -3.42 -5.27 26.42
CA GLU A 25 -4.41 -5.88 27.30
C GLU A 25 -5.84 -5.67 26.80
N THR A 26 -6.17 -4.49 26.26
CA THR A 26 -7.56 -4.17 25.83
C THR A 26 -7.83 -4.53 24.36
N LEU A 27 -6.79 -4.79 23.58
CA LEU A 27 -6.90 -5.10 22.15
C LEU A 27 -7.84 -6.28 21.84
N PRO A 28 -7.80 -7.43 22.56
CA PRO A 28 -8.71 -8.54 22.26
C PRO A 28 -10.19 -8.17 22.42
N ASP A 29 -10.54 -7.40 23.45
CA ASP A 29 -11.92 -6.98 23.71
C ASP A 29 -12.40 -5.98 22.65
N PHE A 30 -11.56 -5.00 22.29
CA PHE A 30 -11.86 -4.08 21.20
C PHE A 30 -12.10 -4.83 19.88
N MET A 31 -11.22 -5.77 19.53
CA MET A 31 -11.36 -6.57 18.31
C MET A 31 -12.64 -7.40 18.33
N ASN A 32 -12.94 -8.06 19.46
CA ASN A 32 -14.16 -8.85 19.59
C ASN A 32 -15.42 -7.99 19.45
N HIS A 33 -15.44 -6.80 20.06
CA HIS A 33 -16.56 -5.87 19.93
C HIS A 33 -16.80 -5.51 18.46
N VAL A 34 -15.77 -5.01 17.75
CA VAL A 34 -15.96 -4.54 16.38
C VAL A 34 -16.19 -5.65 15.37
N LEU A 35 -15.80 -6.90 15.66
CA LEU A 35 -15.98 -8.07 14.78
C LEU A 35 -17.26 -8.87 15.04
N ASN A 36 -17.71 -8.97 16.30
CA ASN A 36 -18.71 -9.95 16.70
C ASN A 36 -20.00 -9.33 17.26
N ASP A 37 -20.02 -8.04 17.61
CA ASP A 37 -21.26 -7.39 18.05
C ASP A 37 -22.14 -6.95 16.86
N TYR A 38 -21.55 -6.93 15.67
CA TYR A 38 -22.17 -6.47 14.43
C TYR A 38 -22.17 -7.57 13.35
N TYR A 39 -23.10 -7.47 12.40
CA TYR A 39 -23.11 -8.25 11.18
C TYR A 39 -22.57 -7.38 10.04
N HIS A 40 -21.44 -7.78 9.47
CA HIS A 40 -20.72 -7.03 8.45
C HIS A 40 -21.08 -7.47 7.03
N ASP A 41 -21.26 -6.48 6.17
CA ASP A 41 -21.33 -6.65 4.72
C ASP A 41 -19.93 -6.57 4.08
N TYR A 42 -19.89 -6.60 2.74
CA TYR A 42 -18.65 -6.52 1.96
C TYR A 42 -17.83 -5.24 2.20
N GLY A 43 -18.50 -4.10 2.44
CA GLY A 43 -17.83 -2.82 2.63
C GLY A 43 -17.35 -2.62 4.08
N THR A 44 -18.22 -2.90 5.04
CA THR A 44 -17.97 -2.70 6.46
C THR A 44 -16.88 -3.62 7.02
N ILE A 45 -16.75 -4.86 6.51
CA ILE A 45 -15.67 -5.75 6.96
C ILE A 45 -14.27 -5.17 6.69
N CYS A 46 -14.10 -4.42 5.60
CA CYS A 46 -12.85 -3.71 5.32
C CYS A 46 -12.55 -2.63 6.37
N LYS A 47 -13.58 -1.92 6.85
CA LYS A 47 -13.43 -0.89 7.89
C LYS A 47 -13.02 -1.52 9.23
N VAL A 48 -13.66 -2.61 9.60
CA VAL A 48 -13.40 -3.36 10.84
C VAL A 48 -11.96 -3.87 10.87
N ILE A 49 -11.53 -4.57 9.81
CA ILE A 49 -10.14 -5.08 9.72
C ILE A 49 -9.14 -3.91 9.80
N GLY A 50 -9.44 -2.79 9.13
CA GLY A 50 -8.62 -1.58 9.22
C GLY A 50 -8.54 -1.01 10.64
N ALA A 51 -9.67 -0.89 11.34
CA ALA A 51 -9.72 -0.41 12.72
C ALA A 51 -8.92 -1.32 13.67
N CYS A 52 -9.06 -2.64 13.54
CA CYS A 52 -8.29 -3.63 14.29
C CYS A 52 -6.79 -3.50 14.04
N ALA A 53 -6.36 -3.39 12.78
CA ALA A 53 -4.94 -3.26 12.45
C ALA A 53 -4.33 -1.96 13.00
N ILE A 54 -5.07 -0.85 12.91
CA ILE A 54 -4.67 0.45 13.47
C ILE A 54 -4.59 0.37 15.00
N ALA A 55 -5.57 -0.25 15.66
CA ALA A 55 -5.57 -0.44 17.10
C ALA A 55 -4.36 -1.27 17.56
N ALA A 56 -4.06 -2.36 16.86
CA ALA A 56 -2.89 -3.18 17.14
C ALA A 56 -1.57 -2.41 16.96
N ALA A 57 -1.45 -1.61 15.89
CA ALA A 57 -0.28 -0.78 15.66
C ALA A 57 -0.08 0.27 16.77
N TRP A 58 -1.16 0.91 17.23
CA TRP A 58 -1.12 1.86 18.34
C TRP A 58 -0.76 1.20 19.67
N ALA A 59 -1.38 0.06 19.98
CA ALA A 59 -1.08 -0.73 21.17
C ALA A 59 0.40 -1.17 21.19
N ALA A 60 0.93 -1.64 20.04
CA ALA A 60 2.33 -2.01 19.91
C ALA A 60 3.26 -0.81 20.10
N ASN A 61 2.97 0.34 19.48
CA ASN A 61 3.74 1.57 19.64
C ASN A 61 3.77 2.04 21.10
N ALA A 62 2.64 1.98 21.80
CA ALA A 62 2.53 2.39 23.21
C ALA A 62 3.16 1.39 24.20
N SER A 63 3.50 0.18 23.76
CA SER A 63 4.05 -0.86 24.62
C SER A 63 5.44 -0.51 25.17
N PRO A 64 5.81 -0.94 26.39
CA PRO A 64 7.11 -0.64 27.00
C PRO A 64 8.31 -0.99 26.11
N GLY A 65 8.24 -2.10 25.36
CA GLY A 65 9.29 -2.55 24.46
C GLY A 65 9.50 -1.65 23.23
N SER A 66 8.46 -0.95 22.78
CA SER A 66 8.54 -0.01 21.64
C SER A 66 9.09 1.36 22.05
N ARG A 67 9.16 1.65 23.36
CA ARG A 67 9.54 2.96 23.94
C ARG A 67 8.64 4.14 23.51
N GLY A 68 7.54 3.88 22.80
CA GLY A 68 6.60 4.92 22.36
C GLY A 68 7.14 5.83 21.27
N GLY A 69 6.21 6.62 20.70
CA GLY A 69 6.55 7.86 20.02
C GLY A 69 7.25 7.71 18.67
N ILE A 70 6.92 6.70 17.87
CA ILE A 70 7.43 6.64 16.51
C ILE A 70 7.15 7.93 15.74
N THR A 71 8.14 8.41 15.01
CA THR A 71 8.05 9.59 14.14
C THR A 71 7.17 9.29 12.92
N GLY A 72 6.73 10.35 12.21
CA GLY A 72 6.03 10.18 10.93
C GLY A 72 6.83 9.36 9.91
N PHE A 73 8.17 9.48 9.90
CA PHE A 73 9.04 8.67 9.05
C PHE A 73 8.94 7.17 9.41
N GLN A 74 9.00 6.84 10.70
CA GLN A 74 8.87 5.46 11.16
C GLN A 74 7.46 4.90 10.95
N ALA A 75 6.42 5.70 11.12
CA ALA A 75 5.05 5.32 10.78
C ALA A 75 4.93 4.98 9.28
N GLY A 76 5.59 5.74 8.41
CA GLY A 76 5.72 5.43 6.98
C GLY A 76 6.44 4.09 6.74
N ALA A 77 7.51 3.80 7.48
CA ALA A 77 8.19 2.50 7.41
C ALA A 77 7.27 1.34 7.83
N VAL A 78 6.47 1.50 8.89
CA VAL A 78 5.46 0.51 9.31
C VAL A 78 4.42 0.26 8.21
N MET A 79 3.93 1.32 7.56
CA MET A 79 2.98 1.18 6.45
C MET A 79 3.57 0.33 5.31
N TRP A 80 4.86 0.48 5.01
CA TRP A 80 5.53 -0.35 4.01
C TRP A 80 5.54 -1.83 4.38
N GLU A 81 5.60 -2.19 5.66
CA GLU A 81 5.50 -3.59 6.08
C GLU A 81 4.10 -4.16 5.80
N PHE A 82 3.03 -3.41 6.06
CA PHE A 82 1.67 -3.83 5.68
C PHE A 82 1.53 -4.01 4.16
N ILE A 83 2.09 -3.09 3.37
CA ILE A 83 2.04 -3.20 1.91
C ILE A 83 2.77 -4.45 1.42
N ARG A 84 3.99 -4.71 1.90
CA ARG A 84 4.80 -5.84 1.44
C ARG A 84 4.27 -7.19 1.93
N HIS A 85 3.67 -7.24 3.11
CA HIS A 85 3.24 -8.50 3.71
C HIS A 85 1.75 -8.82 3.53
N TRP A 86 0.90 -7.83 3.25
CA TRP A 86 -0.54 -8.04 3.13
C TRP A 86 -1.09 -7.76 1.72
N ASN A 87 -0.73 -6.63 1.11
CA ASN A 87 -1.39 -6.17 -0.12
C ASN A 87 -0.62 -6.56 -1.40
N ARG A 88 0.70 -6.33 -1.41
CA ARG A 88 1.55 -6.32 -2.62
C ARG A 88 2.82 -7.12 -2.41
N THR A 89 2.64 -8.39 -2.11
CA THR A 89 3.71 -9.36 -1.83
C THR A 89 4.65 -9.64 -3.01
N GLY A 90 4.22 -9.34 -4.24
CA GLY A 90 4.98 -9.55 -5.48
C GLY A 90 5.53 -8.28 -6.13
N ASN A 91 5.60 -7.16 -5.40
CA ASN A 91 6.12 -5.91 -5.97
C ASN A 91 7.64 -5.97 -6.15
N LYS A 92 8.12 -6.02 -7.40
CA LYS A 92 9.54 -6.21 -7.72
C LYS A 92 10.26 -4.93 -8.15
N THR A 93 9.52 -3.92 -8.64
CA THR A 93 10.13 -2.73 -9.25
C THR A 93 9.89 -1.45 -8.46
N GLY A 94 8.82 -1.38 -7.67
CA GLY A 94 8.54 -0.23 -6.82
C GLY A 94 7.05 0.10 -6.73
N MET A 95 6.68 0.93 -5.76
CA MET A 95 5.32 1.45 -5.59
C MET A 95 5.37 2.90 -5.17
N CYS A 96 4.36 3.65 -5.58
CA CYS A 96 4.12 5.01 -5.13
C CYS A 96 2.73 5.09 -4.51
N LEU A 97 2.63 5.82 -3.40
CA LEU A 97 1.37 6.31 -2.83
C LEU A 97 1.33 7.81 -3.12
N ILE A 98 0.26 8.28 -3.75
CA ILE A 98 0.09 9.68 -4.11
C ILE A 98 -1.06 10.23 -3.26
N ASP A 99 -0.77 11.27 -2.49
CA ASP A 99 -1.79 12.08 -1.84
C ASP A 99 -2.23 13.16 -2.85
N TYR A 100 -3.49 13.13 -3.26
CA TYR A 100 -4.01 14.09 -4.23
C TYR A 100 -4.34 15.45 -3.60
N ASP A 101 -4.45 15.54 -2.27
CA ASP A 101 -4.62 16.82 -1.59
C ASP A 101 -3.37 17.70 -1.75
N ASP A 102 -2.20 17.09 -2.00
CA ASP A 102 -0.99 17.82 -2.34
C ASP A 102 -1.13 18.67 -3.62
N MET A 103 -2.07 18.35 -4.52
CA MET A 103 -2.34 19.17 -5.71
C MET A 103 -2.85 20.58 -5.37
N LEU A 104 -3.35 20.79 -4.15
CA LEU A 104 -3.78 22.11 -3.66
C LEU A 104 -2.60 23.06 -3.41
N TYR A 105 -1.36 22.56 -3.43
CA TYR A 105 -0.16 23.29 -3.05
C TYR A 105 0.87 23.30 -4.19
N PRO A 106 1.13 24.46 -4.84
CA PRO A 106 2.02 24.55 -6.01
C PRO A 106 3.43 23.99 -5.78
N GLN A 107 3.95 24.06 -4.56
CA GLN A 107 5.26 23.51 -4.20
C GLN A 107 5.36 21.98 -4.34
N TYR A 108 4.26 21.26 -4.52
CA TYR A 108 4.23 19.80 -4.69
C TYR A 108 3.99 19.36 -6.14
N GLU A 109 4.07 20.26 -7.13
CA GLU A 109 3.90 19.93 -8.56
C GLU A 109 4.74 18.72 -8.99
N ASN A 110 5.98 18.62 -8.51
CA ASN A 110 6.90 17.53 -8.85
C ASN A 110 6.39 16.14 -8.42
N ARG A 111 5.53 16.03 -7.40
CA ARG A 111 4.93 14.75 -6.96
C ARG A 111 3.98 14.16 -8.01
N PHE A 112 3.47 15.00 -8.92
CA PHE A 112 2.52 14.62 -9.97
C PHE A 112 3.16 14.59 -11.36
N ALA A 113 4.44 14.90 -11.47
CA ALA A 113 5.17 14.83 -12.72
C ALA A 113 5.25 13.37 -13.20
N LYS A 114 5.11 13.16 -14.53
CA LYS A 114 5.35 11.85 -15.16
C LYS A 114 6.86 11.57 -15.25
N THR A 115 7.48 11.37 -14.11
CA THR A 115 8.92 11.12 -13.98
C THR A 115 9.19 9.88 -13.15
N ILE A 116 10.22 9.12 -13.53
CA ILE A 116 10.77 8.00 -12.75
C ILE A 116 12.26 8.24 -12.53
N THR A 117 12.80 7.72 -11.43
CA THR A 117 14.24 7.77 -11.18
C THR A 117 14.98 6.81 -12.11
N LYS A 118 16.28 7.05 -12.29
CA LYS A 118 17.16 6.13 -13.01
C LYS A 118 17.13 4.71 -12.42
N GLY A 119 17.22 4.59 -11.10
CA GLY A 119 17.17 3.27 -10.42
C GLY A 119 15.86 2.53 -10.64
N LEU A 120 14.72 3.23 -10.65
CA LEU A 120 13.42 2.63 -10.99
C LEU A 120 13.39 2.16 -12.45
N MET A 121 13.95 2.95 -13.38
CA MET A 121 14.06 2.54 -14.79
C MET A 121 14.93 1.29 -14.96
N GLU A 122 16.06 1.21 -14.25
CA GLU A 122 16.94 0.03 -14.26
C GLU A 122 16.20 -1.21 -13.77
N SER A 123 15.47 -1.11 -12.65
CA SER A 123 14.65 -2.21 -12.12
C SER A 123 13.56 -2.66 -13.11
N LEU A 124 12.90 -1.72 -13.79
CA LEU A 124 11.92 -2.03 -14.84
C LEU A 124 12.55 -2.78 -16.02
N ILE A 125 13.75 -2.39 -16.46
CA ILE A 125 14.49 -3.06 -17.53
C ILE A 125 14.81 -4.51 -17.14
N GLU A 126 15.29 -4.72 -15.91
CA GLU A 126 15.65 -6.06 -15.40
C GLU A 126 14.43 -6.98 -15.35
N GLU A 127 13.31 -6.53 -14.78
CA GLU A 127 12.11 -7.36 -14.67
C GLU A 127 11.47 -7.62 -16.04
N ALA A 128 11.50 -6.64 -16.96
CA ALA A 128 11.03 -6.85 -18.34
C ALA A 128 11.85 -7.93 -19.07
N LYS A 129 13.19 -7.92 -18.93
CA LYS A 129 14.06 -8.95 -19.50
C LYS A 129 13.76 -10.33 -18.92
N LYS A 130 13.53 -10.41 -17.61
CA LYS A 130 13.16 -11.66 -16.94
C LYS A 130 11.86 -12.22 -17.49
N HIS A 131 10.81 -11.40 -17.60
CA HIS A 131 9.53 -11.84 -18.16
C HIS A 131 9.62 -12.29 -19.62
N ILE A 132 10.45 -11.64 -20.44
CA ILE A 132 10.72 -12.08 -21.81
C ILE A 132 11.39 -13.46 -21.80
N ALA A 133 12.43 -13.67 -20.99
CA ALA A 133 13.12 -14.95 -20.90
C ALA A 133 12.21 -16.08 -20.38
N GLU A 134 11.36 -15.80 -19.39
CA GLU A 134 10.35 -16.73 -18.87
C GLU A 134 9.30 -17.08 -19.94
N HIS A 135 8.90 -16.11 -20.76
CA HIS A 135 7.98 -16.34 -21.86
C HIS A 135 8.62 -17.20 -22.96
N GLU A 136 9.84 -16.87 -23.38
CA GLU A 136 10.56 -17.57 -24.47
C GLU A 136 10.97 -18.99 -24.09
N SER A 137 11.26 -19.26 -22.81
CA SER A 137 11.62 -20.59 -22.30
C SER A 137 10.42 -21.50 -22.02
N ASN A 138 9.19 -20.98 -22.06
CA ASN A 138 7.98 -21.75 -21.76
C ASN A 138 7.07 -21.92 -23.00
N PRO A 139 7.05 -23.11 -23.63
CA PRO A 139 6.22 -23.40 -24.81
C PRO A 139 4.71 -23.25 -24.60
N LYS A 140 4.24 -23.18 -23.34
CA LYS A 140 2.82 -22.99 -22.98
C LYS A 140 2.49 -21.54 -22.63
N SER A 141 3.44 -20.63 -22.72
CA SER A 141 3.22 -19.24 -22.35
C SER A 141 2.24 -18.55 -23.31
N MET A 142 1.15 -18.01 -22.78
CA MET A 142 0.07 -17.37 -23.55
C MET A 142 0.13 -15.83 -23.46
N VAL A 143 1.32 -15.24 -23.33
CA VAL A 143 1.46 -13.78 -23.24
C VAL A 143 0.97 -13.14 -24.54
N HIS A 144 0.09 -12.16 -24.42
CA HIS A 144 -0.44 -11.43 -25.58
C HIS A 144 0.69 -10.70 -26.33
N PRO A 145 0.72 -10.70 -27.68
CA PRO A 145 1.82 -10.11 -28.46
C PRO A 145 2.11 -8.64 -28.13
N GLU A 146 1.07 -7.86 -27.81
CA GLU A 146 1.24 -6.44 -27.44
C GLU A 146 1.92 -6.26 -26.09
N VAL A 147 1.66 -7.16 -25.14
CA VAL A 147 2.34 -7.16 -23.82
C VAL A 147 3.82 -7.51 -24.00
N LEU A 148 4.12 -8.52 -24.83
CA LEU A 148 5.50 -8.87 -25.16
C LEU A 148 6.22 -7.72 -25.87
N ALA A 149 5.56 -7.07 -26.83
CA ALA A 149 6.10 -5.90 -27.53
C ALA A 149 6.35 -4.74 -26.56
N HIS A 150 5.47 -4.54 -25.57
CA HIS A 150 5.65 -3.54 -24.52
C HIS A 150 6.87 -3.84 -23.64
N TRP A 151 7.03 -5.08 -23.16
CA TRP A 151 8.21 -5.49 -22.39
C TRP A 151 9.51 -5.31 -23.19
N LYS A 152 9.51 -5.65 -24.48
CA LYS A 152 10.69 -5.46 -25.35
C LYS A 152 11.11 -4.00 -25.46
N LYS A 153 10.15 -3.06 -25.52
CA LYS A 153 10.44 -1.61 -25.49
C LYS A 153 11.05 -1.19 -24.15
N ILE A 154 10.49 -1.66 -23.03
CA ILE A 154 11.04 -1.37 -21.69
C ILE A 154 12.46 -1.93 -21.57
N ALA A 155 12.69 -3.17 -22.01
CA ALA A 155 14.01 -3.83 -21.96
C ALA A 155 15.09 -3.09 -22.79
N GLN A 156 14.69 -2.27 -23.77
CA GLN A 156 15.56 -1.38 -24.56
C GLN A 156 15.81 -0.02 -23.87
N GLY A 157 15.27 0.19 -22.67
CA GLY A 157 15.41 1.45 -21.93
C GLY A 157 14.40 2.53 -22.30
N ILE A 158 13.31 2.19 -23.01
CA ILE A 158 12.25 3.16 -23.34
C ILE A 158 11.28 3.24 -22.16
N PRO A 159 11.14 4.41 -21.50
CA PRO A 159 10.22 4.55 -20.38
C PRO A 159 8.76 4.35 -20.80
N PRO A 160 7.94 3.63 -20.02
CA PRO A 160 6.56 3.37 -20.36
C PRO A 160 5.67 4.62 -20.14
N PHE A 161 4.50 4.63 -20.78
CA PHE A 161 3.41 5.58 -20.54
C PHE A 161 3.74 7.08 -20.63
N GLY A 162 4.81 7.43 -21.36
CA GLY A 162 5.26 8.81 -21.54
C GLY A 162 6.00 9.38 -20.32
N TYR A 163 6.47 8.52 -19.41
CA TYR A 163 7.34 8.95 -18.32
C TYR A 163 8.71 9.41 -18.82
N LYS A 164 9.34 10.32 -18.08
CA LYS A 164 10.72 10.75 -18.30
C LYS A 164 11.62 10.22 -17.18
N VAL A 165 12.83 9.84 -17.52
CA VAL A 165 13.84 9.48 -16.51
C VAL A 165 14.48 10.76 -15.98
N VAL A 166 14.56 10.89 -14.66
CA VAL A 166 15.24 11.99 -13.97
C VAL A 166 16.32 11.45 -13.04
N ASP A 167 17.36 12.24 -12.82
CA ASP A 167 18.37 11.94 -11.81
C ASP A 167 17.75 12.01 -10.40
N GLU A 168 18.29 11.23 -9.47
CA GLU A 168 17.88 11.27 -8.07
C GLU A 168 18.16 12.66 -7.50
N LYS A 169 17.12 13.47 -7.33
CA LYS A 169 17.19 14.70 -6.52
C LYS A 169 16.72 14.35 -5.12
N PHE A 170 17.66 14.40 -4.18
CA PHE A 170 17.40 14.38 -2.74
C PHE A 170 16.73 15.68 -2.30
#